data_AF-R5AX04-F1
#
_entry.id   AF-R5AX04-F1
#
_cell.length_a   1.000
_cell.length_b   1.000
_cell.length_c   1.000
_cell.angle_alpha   90.00
_cell.angle_beta   90.00
_cell.angle_gamma   90.00
#
_symmetry.space_group_name_H-M   'P 1'
#
loop_
_entity.id
_entity.type
_entity.pdbx_description
1 polymer ?
#
loop_
_entity_poly.entity_id
_entity_poly.type
_entity_poly.pdbx_seq_one_letter_code
_entity_poly.pdbx_strand_id
1 'polypeptide(L)'
;MAGTLQQQLDSIRAKATVLVERYNKLAQAHRQALSSVAELEGRLAESEARRAELENEIGMLRSSAVIAPTGGDIHQTRRFLSELLREIDKCISDLTV
;
A
#
# COMPACT_ATOMS: atom_id res chain seq x y z
N MET A 1 -43.82 21.08 54.34
CA MET A 1 -43.45 19.75 53.82
C MET A 1 -43.70 19.59 52.30
N ALA A 2 -44.62 20.34 51.67
CA ALA A 2 -44.77 20.31 50.20
C ALA A 2 -43.60 20.96 49.43
N GLY A 3 -42.97 22.01 49.98
CA GLY A 3 -41.85 22.71 49.33
C GLY A 3 -40.58 21.86 49.15
N THR A 4 -40.31 20.92 50.05
CA THR A 4 -39.14 20.02 49.96
C THR A 4 -39.29 18.97 48.87
N LEU A 5 -40.51 18.47 48.63
CA LEU A 5 -40.77 17.53 47.54
C LEU A 5 -40.64 18.22 46.17
N GLN A 6 -41.19 19.43 46.04
CA GLN A 6 -41.10 20.21 44.82
C GLN A 6 -39.64 20.52 44.45
N GLN A 7 -38.83 20.94 45.43
CA GLN A 7 -37.39 21.18 45.23
C GLN A 7 -36.62 19.92 44.82
N GLN A 8 -36.97 18.76 45.38
CA GLN A 8 -36.36 17.49 44.98
C GLN A 8 -36.74 17.11 43.55
N LEU A 9 -38.00 17.28 43.16
CA LEU A 9 -38.46 17.02 41.79
C LEU A 9 -37.76 17.94 40.78
N ASP A 10 -37.62 19.22 41.09
CA ASP A 10 -36.93 20.18 40.22
C ASP A 10 -35.43 19.84 40.09
N SER A 11 -34.78 19.41 41.18
CA SER A 11 -33.39 18.93 41.16
C SER A 11 -33.21 17.67 40.31
N ILE A 12 -34.13 16.71 40.43
CA ILE A 12 -34.13 15.48 39.63
C ILE A 12 -34.32 15.84 38.15
N ARG A 13 -35.28 16.71 37.83
CA ARG A 13 -35.52 17.16 36.45
C ARG A 13 -34.26 17.80 35.86
N ALA A 14 -33.64 18.72 36.58
CA ALA A 14 -32.41 19.39 36.12
C ALA A 14 -31.28 18.38 35.85
N LYS A 15 -31.06 17.42 36.75
CA LYS A 15 -30.05 16.37 36.58
C LYS A 15 -30.37 15.45 35.40
N ALA A 16 -31.63 15.08 35.21
CA ALA A 16 -32.08 14.25 34.11
C ALA A 16 -31.85 14.96 32.76
N THR A 17 -32.18 16.25 32.66
CA THR A 17 -31.91 17.06 31.45
C THR A 17 -30.43 17.07 31.11
N VAL A 18 -29.56 17.35 32.10
CA VAL A 18 -28.10 17.34 31.88
C VAL A 18 -27.59 15.97 31.46
N LEU A 19 -28.10 14.89 32.05
CA LEU A 19 -27.71 13.52 31.67
C LEU A 19 -28.11 13.20 30.23
N VAL A 20 -29.33 13.54 29.82
CA VAL A 20 -29.81 13.33 28.46
C VAL A 20 -28.98 14.12 27.45
N GLU A 21 -28.67 15.38 27.73
CA GLU A 21 -27.80 16.18 26.86
C GLU A 21 -26.41 15.59 26.72
N ARG A 22 -25.80 15.15 27.83
CA ARG A 22 -24.47 14.52 27.82
C ARG A 22 -24.49 13.20 27.06
N TYR A 23 -25.50 12.38 27.26
CA TYR A 23 -25.67 11.12 26.54
C TYR A 23 -25.79 11.37 25.04
N ASN A 24 -26.62 12.34 24.62
CA ASN A 24 -26.79 12.65 23.20
C ASN A 24 -25.48 13.12 22.55
N LYS A 25 -24.70 13.95 23.24
CA LYS A 25 -23.36 14.38 22.78
C LYS A 25 -22.42 13.19 22.64
N LEU A 26 -22.38 12.30 23.64
CA LEU A 26 -21.54 11.11 23.60
C LEU A 26 -21.95 10.15 22.49
N ALA A 27 -23.25 9.91 22.31
CA ALA A 27 -23.77 9.05 21.26
C ALA A 27 -23.48 9.61 19.86
N GLN A 28 -23.50 10.94 19.69
CA GLN A 28 -23.07 11.58 18.45
C GLN A 28 -21.58 11.38 18.20
N ALA A 29 -20.72 11.67 19.20
CA ALA A 29 -19.28 11.49 19.07
C ALA A 29 -18.89 10.03 18.79
N HIS A 30 -19.56 9.07 19.44
CA HIS A 30 -19.36 7.65 19.21
C HIS A 30 -19.71 7.25 17.76
N ARG A 31 -20.84 7.73 17.23
CA ARG A 31 -21.21 7.49 15.83
C ARG A 31 -20.20 8.07 14.85
N GLN A 32 -19.70 9.28 15.12
CA GLN A 32 -18.66 9.91 14.29
C GLN A 32 -17.36 9.11 14.34
N ALA A 33 -16.93 8.70 15.54
CA ALA A 33 -15.73 7.88 15.71
C ALA A 33 -15.83 6.55 14.95
N LEU A 34 -16.96 5.84 15.04
CA LEU A 34 -17.19 4.62 14.28
C LEU A 34 -17.15 4.84 12.76
N SER A 35 -17.72 5.95 12.29
CA SER A 35 -17.65 6.31 10.87
C SER A 35 -16.21 6.55 10.41
N SER A 36 -15.41 7.26 11.22
CA SER A 36 -14.00 7.50 10.91
C SER A 36 -13.17 6.22 10.95
N VAL A 37 -13.45 5.31 11.88
CA VAL A 37 -12.79 3.99 11.93
C VAL A 37 -13.07 3.22 10.64
N ALA A 38 -14.34 3.13 10.23
CA ALA A 38 -14.69 2.42 9.00
C ALA A 38 -14.04 3.04 7.75
N GLU A 39 -13.96 4.37 7.67
CA GLU A 39 -13.26 5.06 6.57
C GLU A 39 -11.75 4.73 6.58
N LEU A 40 -11.10 4.81 7.73
CA LEU A 40 -9.67 4.55 7.87
C LEU A 40 -9.31 3.10 7.58
N GLU A 41 -10.14 2.15 8.03
CA GLU A 41 -9.98 0.73 7.73
C GLU A 41 -10.11 0.47 6.22
N GLY A 42 -11.07 1.10 5.55
CA GLY A 42 -11.21 1.02 4.09
C GLY A 42 -9.98 1.55 3.35
N ARG A 43 -9.47 2.72 3.75
CA ARG A 43 -8.26 3.32 3.17
C ARG A 43 -7.01 2.49 3.42
N LEU A 44 -6.90 1.87 4.60
CA LEU A 44 -5.79 0.98 4.93
C LEU A 44 -5.81 -0.26 4.02
N ALA A 45 -6.97 -0.90 3.88
CA ALA A 45 -7.12 -2.06 3.00
C ALA A 45 -6.78 -1.75 1.54
N GLU A 46 -7.21 -0.59 1.02
CA GLU A 46 -6.86 -0.13 -0.33
C GLU A 46 -5.35 0.09 -0.47
N SER A 47 -4.73 0.77 0.50
CA SER A 47 -3.29 1.02 0.51
C SER A 47 -2.47 -0.28 0.57
N GLU A 48 -2.92 -1.27 1.35
CA GLU A 48 -2.26 -2.57 1.46
C GLU A 48 -2.38 -3.37 0.17
N ALA A 49 -3.55 -3.37 -0.47
CA ALA A 49 -3.75 -3.98 -1.78
C ALA A 49 -2.83 -3.35 -2.83
N ARG A 50 -2.74 -2.01 -2.86
CA ARG A 50 -1.85 -1.32 -3.80
C ARG A 50 -0.38 -1.59 -3.52
N ARG A 51 0.01 -1.69 -2.25
CA ARG A 51 1.40 -2.05 -1.88
C ARG A 51 1.74 -3.45 -2.39
N ALA A 52 0.86 -4.42 -2.18
CA ALA A 52 1.07 -5.79 -2.66
C ALA A 52 1.17 -5.87 -4.20
N GLU A 53 0.35 -5.09 -4.91
CA GLU A 53 0.43 -4.99 -6.37
C GLU A 53 1.79 -4.44 -6.84
N LEU A 54 2.25 -3.35 -6.23
CA LEU A 54 3.55 -2.75 -6.54
C LEU A 54 4.72 -3.67 -6.18
N GLU A 55 4.64 -4.39 -5.06
CA GLU A 55 5.65 -5.37 -4.66
C GLU A 55 5.76 -6.51 -5.69
N ASN A 56 4.62 -6.99 -6.21
CA ASN A 56 4.59 -7.97 -7.29
C ASN A 56 5.18 -7.42 -8.59
N GLU A 57 4.82 -6.19 -8.97
CA GLU A 57 5.37 -5.52 -10.16
C GLU A 57 6.89 -5.36 -10.06
N ILE A 58 7.40 -4.92 -8.91
CA ILE A 58 8.83 -4.84 -8.62
C ILE A 58 9.49 -6.21 -8.71
N GLY A 59 8.85 -7.26 -8.18
CA GLY A 59 9.32 -8.64 -8.29
C GLY A 59 9.48 -9.08 -9.75
N MET A 60 8.48 -8.81 -10.58
CA MET A 60 8.49 -9.11 -12.03
C MET A 60 9.56 -8.31 -12.79
N LEU A 61 9.73 -7.02 -12.46
CA LEU A 61 10.75 -6.18 -13.07
C LEU A 61 12.16 -6.61 -12.67
N ARG A 62 12.36 -7.03 -11.42
CA ARG A 62 13.67 -7.55 -10.97
C ARG A 62 14.01 -8.90 -11.62
N SER A 63 13.05 -9.81 -11.75
CA SER A 63 13.28 -11.10 -12.41
C SER A 63 13.57 -10.92 -13.90
N SER A 64 12.86 -10.01 -14.58
CA SER A 64 13.14 -9.67 -15.98
C SER A 64 14.46 -8.90 -16.17
N ALA A 65 14.84 -8.03 -15.23
CA ALA A 65 16.14 -7.34 -15.25
C ALA A 65 17.33 -8.28 -15.04
N VAL A 66 17.16 -9.38 -14.30
CA VAL A 66 18.17 -10.47 -14.19
C VAL A 66 18.30 -11.25 -15.51
N ILE A 67 17.25 -11.28 -16.34
CA ILE A 67 17.25 -11.93 -17.65
C ILE A 67 17.74 -10.97 -18.76
N ALA A 68 17.73 -9.66 -18.51
CA ALA A 68 18.26 -8.67 -19.44
C ALA A 68 19.80 -8.73 -19.45
N PRO A 69 20.45 -8.95 -20.62
CA PRO A 69 21.91 -8.97 -20.71
C PRO A 69 22.47 -7.66 -20.17
N THR A 70 23.39 -7.73 -19.21
CA THR A 70 24.11 -6.55 -18.75
C THR A 70 25.03 -6.05 -19.86
N GLY A 71 25.45 -4.78 -19.81
CA GLY A 71 26.38 -4.24 -20.83
C GLY A 71 27.66 -5.09 -20.98
N GLY A 72 28.11 -5.73 -19.90
CA GLY A 72 29.23 -6.69 -19.91
C GLY A 72 28.95 -7.94 -20.76
N ASP A 73 27.75 -8.51 -20.67
CA ASP A 73 27.34 -9.70 -21.43
C ASP A 73 27.31 -9.41 -22.94
N ILE A 74 26.90 -8.20 -23.33
CA ILE A 74 26.91 -7.74 -24.72
C ILE A 74 28.35 -7.60 -25.23
N HIS A 75 29.26 -7.04 -24.42
CA HIS A 75 30.67 -6.92 -24.78
C HIS A 75 31.36 -8.28 -24.94
N GLN A 76 31.09 -9.23 -24.04
CA GLN A 76 31.64 -10.58 -24.11
C GLN A 76 31.11 -11.35 -25.33
N THR A 77 29.80 -11.25 -25.60
CA THR A 77 29.19 -11.87 -26.79
C THR A 77 29.74 -11.28 -28.09
N ARG A 78 29.91 -9.95 -28.16
CA ARG A 78 30.51 -9.29 -29.33
C ARG A 78 31.95 -9.75 -29.57
N ARG A 79 32.74 -9.92 -28.49
CA ARG A 79 34.12 -10.41 -28.59
C ARG A 79 34.17 -11.84 -29.10
N PHE A 80 33.35 -12.73 -28.53
CA PHE A 80 33.24 -14.12 -28.97
C PHE A 80 32.84 -14.22 -30.44
N LEU A 81 31.83 -13.47 -30.89
CA LEU A 81 31.42 -13.44 -32.30
C LEU A 81 32.54 -12.91 -33.22
N SER A 82 33.32 -11.94 -32.76
CA SER A 82 34.42 -11.38 -33.55
C SER A 82 35.59 -12.36 -33.70
N GLU A 83 35.89 -13.14 -32.66
CA GLU A 83 36.90 -14.20 -32.70
C GLU A 83 36.44 -15.34 -33.63
N LEU A 84 35.18 -15.74 -33.55
CA LEU A 84 34.60 -16.78 -34.40
C LEU A 84 34.59 -16.38 -35.88
N LEU A 85 34.25 -15.12 -36.19
CA LEU A 85 34.34 -14.59 -37.56
C LEU A 85 35.77 -14.61 -38.11
N ARG A 86 36.77 -14.28 -37.28
CA ARG A 86 38.17 -14.36 -37.70
C ARG A 86 38.64 -15.77 -37.99
N GLU A 87 38.17 -16.75 -37.21
CA GLU A 87 38.45 -18.15 -37.48
C GLU A 87 37.81 -18.63 -38.78
N ILE A 88 36.57 -18.20 -39.05
CA ILE A 88 35.89 -18.45 -40.32
C ILE A 88 36.67 -17.81 -41.48
N ASP A 89 37.05 -16.54 -41.37
CA ASP A 89 37.82 -15.83 -42.41
C ASP A 89 39.17 -16.50 -42.68
N LYS A 90 39.83 -17.01 -41.63
CA LYS A 90 41.07 -17.76 -41.76
C LYS A 90 40.84 -19.10 -42.49
N CYS A 91 39.82 -19.86 -42.09
CA CYS A 91 39.46 -21.11 -42.78
C CYS A 91 39.05 -20.87 -44.24
N ILE A 92 38.34 -19.79 -44.55
CA ILE A 92 37.99 -19.41 -45.93
C ILE A 92 39.25 -19.09 -46.73
N SER A 93 40.17 -18.33 -46.14
CA SER A 93 41.45 -17.97 -46.78
C SER A 93 42.31 -19.21 -47.04
N ASP A 94 42.35 -20.15 -46.10
CA ASP A 94 43.07 -21.43 -46.22
C ASP A 94 42.43 -22.36 -47.28
N LEU A 95 41.17 -22.15 -47.66
CA LEU A 95 40.45 -22.90 -48.70
C LEU A 95 40.46 -22.23 -50.08
N THR A 96 40.90 -20.96 -50.18
CA THR A 96 40.89 -20.17 -51.42
C THR A 96 42.29 -19.95 -52.01
N VAL A 97 43.31 -20.62 -51.45
CA VAL A 97 44.66 -20.78 -52.01
C VAL A 97 44.85 -22.22 -52.47
#